data_AF-A0A820ILQ7-F1
#
_entry.id   AF-A0A820ILQ7-F1
#
_cell.length_a   1.000
_cell.length_b   1.000
_cell.length_c   1.000
_cell.angle_alpha   90.00
_cell.angle_beta   90.00
_cell.angle_gamma   90.00
#
_symmetry.space_group_name_H-M   'P 1'
#
loop_
_entity.id
_entity.type
_entity.pdbx_description
1 polymer ?
#
loop_
_entity_poly.entity_id
_entity_poly.type
_entity_poly.pdbx_seq_one_letter_code
_entity_poly.pdbx_strand_id
1 'polypeptide(L)' 'EPETRYFVKQIVDACIYLHEKRIIHRDLKLGNLFLNDQMEIKIGDFGLATRMENDSDRKR' A
#
# COMPACT_ATOMS: atom_id res chain seq x y z
N GLU A 1 11.63 12.85 -14.23
CA GLU A 1 10.96 13.11 -12.93
C GLU A 1 11.58 12.28 -11.81
N PRO A 2 12.65 12.78 -11.15
CA PRO A 2 13.28 12.11 -10.00
C PRO A 2 12.36 11.91 -8.79
N GLU A 3 11.54 12.90 -8.48
CA GLU A 3 10.64 12.95 -7.32
C GLU A 3 9.52 11.90 -7.47
N THR A 4 8.90 11.83 -8.65
CA THR A 4 7.90 10.81 -8.98
C THR A 4 8.48 9.41 -8.77
N ARG A 5 9.71 9.15 -9.25
CA ARG A 5 10.38 7.85 -9.11
C ARG A 5 10.61 7.50 -7.64
N TYR A 6 11.03 8.48 -6.84
CA TYR A 6 11.29 8.31 -5.42
C TYR A 6 10.02 7.88 -4.67
N PHE A 7 8.90 8.56 -4.90
CA PHE A 7 7.63 8.21 -4.26
C PHE A 7 7.01 6.91 -4.78
N VAL A 8 7.04 6.66 -6.08
CA VAL A 8 6.52 5.41 -6.67
C VAL A 8 7.26 4.21 -6.11
N LYS A 9 8.59 4.29 -5.94
CA LYS A 9 9.37 3.21 -5.30
C LYS A 9 8.85 2.90 -3.90
N GLN A 10 8.64 3.92 -3.07
CA GLN A 10 8.15 3.71 -1.69
C GLN A 10 6.75 3.09 -1.66
N ILE A 11 5.85 3.54 -2.54
CA ILE A 11 4.49 2.98 -2.65
C ILE A 11 4.56 1.50 -3.06
N VAL A 12 5.40 1.16 -4.04
CA VAL A 12 5.59 -0.23 -4.49
C VAL A 12 6.18 -1.09 -3.38
N ASP A 13 7.22 -0.62 -2.68
CA ASP A 13 7.85 -1.33 -1.56
C ASP A 13 6.83 -1.61 -0.43
N ALA A 14 5.99 -0.63 -0.09
CA ALA A 14 4.93 -0.79 0.90
C ALA A 14 3.84 -1.78 0.44
N CYS A 15 3.44 -1.74 -0.85
CA CYS A 15 2.51 -2.72 -1.42
C CYS A 15 3.06 -4.15 -1.39
N ILE A 16 4.35 -4.33 -1.71
CA ILE A 16 5.03 -5.63 -1.60
C ILE A 16 4.94 -6.13 -0.16
N TYR A 17 5.29 -5.30 0.82
CA TYR A 17 5.21 -5.63 2.23
C TYR A 17 3.80 -6.07 2.66
N LEU A 18 2.76 -5.33 2.24
CA LEU A 18 1.37 -5.70 2.53
C LEU A 18 1.01 -7.07 1.91
N HIS A 19 1.38 -7.28 0.65
CA HIS A 19 1.08 -8.52 -0.07
C HIS A 19 1.81 -9.74 0.51
N GLU A 20 3.05 -9.59 0.99
CA GLU A 20 3.78 -10.64 1.73
C GLU A 20 3.05 -11.04 3.02
N LYS A 21 2.36 -10.08 3.66
CA LYS A 21 1.52 -10.31 4.84
C LYS A 21 0.10 -10.78 4.49
N ARG A 22 -0.15 -11.07 3.21
CA ARG A 22 -1.46 -11.45 2.65
C ARG A 22 -2.53 -10.37 2.85
N ILE A 23 -2.15 -9.10 2.95
CA ILE A 23 -3.08 -7.97 3.13
C ILE A 23 -3.28 -7.27 1.78
N ILE A 24 -4.52 -7.04 1.39
CA ILE A 24 -4.91 -6.22 0.23
C ILE A 24 -5.53 -4.93 0.76
N HIS A 25 -4.96 -3.77 0.41
CA HIS A 25 -5.43 -2.47 0.91
C HIS A 25 -6.82 -2.06 0.38
N ARG A 26 -7.09 -2.35 -0.91
CA ARG A 26 -8.32 -2.03 -1.67
C ARG A 26 -8.70 -0.55 -1.82
N ASP A 27 -8.08 0.37 -1.10
CA ASP A 27 -8.32 1.82 -1.23
C ASP A 27 -7.02 2.63 -1.30
N LEU A 28 -6.16 2.32 -2.29
CA LEU A 28 -4.88 3.01 -2.46
C LEU A 28 -5.09 4.28 -3.30
N LYS A 29 -5.17 5.42 -2.61
CA LYS A 29 -5.35 6.77 -3.19
C LYS A 29 -4.45 7.76 -2.45
N LEU A 30 -4.19 8.93 -3.04
CA LEU A 30 -3.33 9.97 -2.43
C LEU A 30 -3.79 10.36 -1.02
N GLY A 31 -5.11 10.37 -0.75
CA GLY A 31 -5.66 10.65 0.59
C GLY A 31 -5.28 9.64 1.68
N ASN A 32 -4.79 8.46 1.30
CA ASN A 32 -4.36 7.38 2.18
C ASN A 32 -2.83 7.19 2.18
N LEU A 33 -2.08 8.09 1.53
CA LEU A 33 -0.62 8.14 1.53
C LEU A 33 -0.16 9.32 2.38
N PHE A 34 0.32 9.04 3.59
CA PHE A 34 0.80 10.06 4.52
C PHE A 34 2.29 10.29 4.30
N LEU A 35 2.68 11.56 4.19
CA LEU A 35 4.08 11.97 4.03
C LEU A 35 4.57 12.58 5.34
N ASN A 36 5.76 12.19 5.81
CA ASN A 36 6.41 12.83 6.96
C ASN A 36 7.44 13.89 6.53
N ASP A 37 8.03 14.57 7.52
CA ASP A 37 9.05 15.61 7.30
C ASP A 37 10.33 15.09 6.64
N GLN A 38 10.52 13.75 6.60
CA GLN A 38 11.65 13.07 5.97
C GLN A 38 11.34 12.62 4.53
N MET A 39 10.20 13.04 3.96
CA MET A 39 9.73 12.65 2.63
C MET A 39 9.44 11.15 2.48
N GLU A 40 9.13 10.46 3.58
CA GLU A 40 8.78 9.04 3.61
C GLU A 40 7.27 8.84 3.54
N ILE A 41 6.82 7.95 2.67
CA ILE A 41 5.41 7.57 2.52
C ILE A 41 5.06 6.48 3.54
N LYS A 42 3.94 6.67 4.24
CA LYS A 42 3.26 5.65 5.03
C LYS A 42 1.85 5.43 4.49
N ILE A 43 1.52 4.19 4.16
CA ILE A 43 0.16 3.80 3.78
C ILE A 43 -0.69 3.71 5.04
N GLY A 44 -1.86 4.36 5.05
CA GLY A 44 -2.84 4.24 6.13
C GLY A 44 -4.26 4.09 5.60
N ASP A 45 -5.23 4.11 6.52
CA ASP A 45 -6.65 3.78 6.26
C ASP A 45 -6.87 2.37 5.70
N PHE A 46 -6.84 1.40 6.60
CA PHE A 46 -7.12 -0.01 6.32
C PHE A 46 -8.61 -0.36 6.48
N GLY A 47 -9.52 0.62 6.48
CA GLY A 47 -10.95 0.38 6.70
C GLY A 47 -11.59 -0.54 5.65
N LEU A 48 -11.05 -0.54 4.43
CA LEU A 48 -11.43 -1.45 3.35
C LEU A 48 -10.42 -2.57 3.13
N ALA A 49 -9.36 -2.68 3.93
CA ALA A 49 -8.37 -3.72 3.73
C ALA A 49 -8.94 -5.11 4.05
N THR A 50 -8.37 -6.14 3.45
CA THR A 50 -8.71 -7.54 3.76
C THR A 50 -7.44 -8.38 3.84
N ARG A 51 -7.49 -9.45 4.65
CA ARG A 51 -6.42 -10.44 4.73
C ARG A 51 -6.87 -11.70 4.00
N MET A 52 -6.08 -12.14 3.04
CA MET A 52 -6.30 -13.40 2.37
C MET A 52 -5.93 -14.55 3.30
N GLU A 53 -6.90 -15.39 3.64
CA GLU A 53 -6.66 -16.62 4.38
C GLU A 53 -6.40 -17.78 3.42
N ASN A 54 -7.07 -17.78 2.26
CA ASN A 54 -6.93 -18.80 1.22
C ASN A 54 -6.79 -18.18 -0.18
N ASP A 55 -6.14 -18.90 -1.12
CA ASP A 55 -5.98 -18.42 -2.50
C ASP A 55 -7.31 -18.33 -3.27
N SER A 56 -8.39 -18.93 -2.76
CA SER A 56 -9.76 -18.78 -3.29
C SER A 56 -10.33 -17.38 -3.10
N ASP A 57 -9.85 -16.62 -2.10
CA ASP A 57 -10.36 -15.28 -1.77
C ASP A 57 -9.98 -14.24 -2.83
N ARG A 58 -9.00 -14.55 -3.69
CA ARG A 58 -8.58 -13.72 -4.82
C ARG A 58 -9.63 -13.55 -5.91
N LYS A 59 -10.65 -14.42 -5.96
CA LYS A 59 -11.67 -14.46 -7.02
C LYS A 59 -13.02 -13.86 -6.61
N ARG A 60 -13.14 -13.38 -5.37
CA ARG A 60 -14.36 -12.74 -4.86
C ARG A 60 -14.31 -11.22 -5.01
#